data_AF-A0A8X7QYG4-F1
#
_entry.id   AF-A0A8X7QYG4-F1
#
_cell.length_a   1.000
_cell.length_b   1.000
_cell.length_c   1.000
_cell.angle_alpha   90.00
_cell.angle_beta   90.00
_cell.angle_gamma   90.00
#
_symmetry.space_group_name_H-M   'P 1'
#
loop_
_entity.id
_entity.type
_entity.pdbx_description
1 polymer ?
#
loop_
_entity_poly.entity_id
_entity_poly.type
_entity_poly.pdbx_seq_one_letter_code
_entity_poly.pdbx_strand_id
1 'polypeptide(L)'
;MASSSSYSPPLSTSMSQMKPEQPRNWAELPPELISSILLRLNSIEILETAQKVCRSWRRVCKDPSMWRKIDMDNDGDLGSMGDYSEYDYDDYDNDYDPFKKSL
;
A
#
# COMPACT_ATOMS: atom_id res chain seq x y z
N MET A 1 27.76 45.66 -36.66
CA MET A 1 26.36 45.86 -36.26
C MET A 1 26.05 44.79 -35.22
N ALA A 2 26.02 45.13 -33.93
CA ALA A 2 25.69 44.18 -32.86
C ALA A 2 24.22 44.39 -32.49
N SER A 3 23.37 43.40 -32.75
CA SER A 3 21.95 43.45 -32.41
C SER A 3 21.77 43.25 -30.91
N SER A 4 21.20 44.25 -30.23
CA SER A 4 20.83 44.17 -28.82
C SER A 4 19.66 43.21 -28.63
N SER A 5 19.83 42.25 -27.72
CA SER A 5 18.80 41.30 -27.32
C SER A 5 17.87 41.92 -26.27
N SER A 6 16.57 41.66 -26.37
CA SER A 6 15.58 42.06 -25.36
C SER A 6 15.04 40.81 -24.68
N TYR A 7 15.65 40.40 -23.56
CA TYR A 7 15.11 39.32 -22.74
C TYR A 7 14.22 39.92 -21.65
N SER A 8 12.94 39.54 -21.64
CA SER A 8 12.02 39.84 -20.55
C SER A 8 11.94 38.63 -19.60
N PRO A 9 12.18 38.77 -18.29
CA PRO A 9 12.04 37.65 -17.36
C PRO A 9 10.55 37.36 -17.08
N PRO A 10 10.14 36.09 -16.96
CA PRO A 10 8.77 35.74 -16.60
C PRO A 10 8.49 36.07 -15.12
N LEU A 11 7.27 36.55 -14.85
CA LEU A 11 6.77 36.91 -13.52
C LEU A 11 6.98 35.75 -12.53
N SER A 12 7.58 36.06 -11.38
CA SER A 12 7.85 35.13 -10.28
C SER A 12 6.55 34.49 -9.77
N THR A 13 6.33 33.24 -10.17
CA THR A 13 5.47 32.33 -9.43
C THR A 13 6.12 32.12 -8.07
N SER A 14 5.48 32.63 -7.02
CA SER A 14 5.89 32.44 -5.63
C SER A 14 5.92 30.95 -5.33
N MET A 15 7.10 30.37 -5.43
CA MET A 15 7.33 28.99 -5.05
C MET A 15 7.27 28.95 -3.53
N SER A 16 6.13 28.53 -2.98
CA SER A 16 6.00 28.14 -1.59
C SER A 16 7.16 27.23 -1.24
N GLN A 17 8.10 27.77 -0.46
CA GLN A 17 9.28 27.07 0.00
C GLN A 17 8.82 25.84 0.79
N MET A 18 8.86 24.66 0.17
CA MET A 18 8.77 23.40 0.90
C MET A 18 10.05 23.29 1.72
N LYS A 19 10.00 23.78 2.97
CA LYS A 19 11.01 23.47 3.97
C LYS A 19 11.07 21.94 4.09
N PRO A 20 12.26 21.33 4.18
CA PRO A 20 12.35 19.91 4.45
C PRO A 20 11.64 19.65 5.78
N GLU A 21 10.51 18.93 5.73
CA GLU A 21 9.77 18.51 6.91
C GLU A 21 10.75 17.68 7.77
N GLN A 22 10.99 18.16 8.99
CA GLN A 22 11.74 17.40 9.98
C GLN A 22 11.03 16.05 10.19
N PRO A 23 11.77 14.93 10.26
CA PRO A 23 11.16 13.63 10.46
C PRO A 23 10.30 13.66 11.73
N ARG A 24 8.99 13.44 11.56
CA ARG A 24 8.02 13.43 12.66
C ARG A 24 8.41 12.35 13.67
N ASN A 25 8.56 12.74 14.94
CA ASN A 25 8.87 11.80 16.01
C ASN A 25 7.61 11.02 16.42
N TRP A 26 7.30 9.98 15.66
CA TRP A 26 6.18 9.07 15.94
C TRP A 26 6.38 8.22 17.21
N ALA A 27 7.60 8.20 17.78
CA ALA A 27 7.93 7.41 18.96
C ALA A 27 7.51 8.06 20.28
N GLU A 28 7.34 9.39 20.30
CA GLU A 28 6.93 10.19 21.47
C GLU A 28 5.40 10.26 21.65
N LEU A 29 4.63 9.69 20.73
CA LEU A 29 3.17 9.67 20.84
C LEU A 29 2.71 8.78 22.01
N PRO A 30 1.76 9.26 22.84
CA PRO A 30 1.07 8.44 23.82
C PRO A 30 0.35 7.24 23.18
N PRO A 31 0.29 6.08 23.88
CA PRO A 31 -0.40 4.89 23.39
C PRO A 31 -1.86 5.13 23.00
N GLU A 32 -2.55 6.04 23.68
CA GLU A 32 -3.94 6.40 23.44
C GLU A 32 -4.10 7.07 22.07
N LEU A 33 -3.17 7.96 21.70
CA LEU A 33 -3.17 8.59 20.38
C LEU A 33 -2.78 7.62 19.29
N ILE A 34 -1.79 6.75 19.54
CA ILE A 34 -1.43 5.66 18.61
C ILE A 34 -2.67 4.80 18.34
N SER A 35 -3.38 4.38 19.40
CA SER A 35 -4.60 3.59 19.27
C SER A 35 -5.66 4.31 18.44
N SER A 36 -5.89 5.61 18.69
CA SER A 36 -6.85 6.39 17.90
C SER A 36 -6.46 6.51 16.43
N ILE A 37 -5.17 6.49 16.10
CA ILE A 37 -4.71 6.48 14.70
C ILE A 37 -4.97 5.09 14.09
N LEU A 38 -4.57 4.02 14.79
CA LEU A 38 -4.75 2.64 14.31
C LEU A 38 -6.23 2.32 14.04
N LEU A 39 -7.16 2.81 14.86
CA LEU A 39 -8.60 2.60 14.66
C LEU A 39 -9.16 3.27 13.39
N ARG A 40 -8.41 4.18 12.77
CA ARG A 40 -8.79 4.85 11.52
C ARG A 40 -8.12 4.23 10.29
N LEU A 41 -7.19 3.30 10.50
CA LEU A 41 -6.52 2.55 9.44
C LEU A 41 -7.28 1.25 9.19
N ASN A 42 -7.17 0.73 7.97
CA ASN A 42 -7.69 -0.60 7.69
C ASN A 42 -6.76 -1.68 8.28
N SER A 43 -7.30 -2.90 8.46
CA SER A 43 -6.57 -4.01 9.07
C SER A 43 -5.27 -4.35 8.32
N ILE A 44 -5.27 -4.24 6.99
CA ILE A 44 -4.10 -4.49 6.13
C ILE A 44 -3.01 -3.45 6.38
N GLU A 45 -3.33 -2.16 6.37
CA GLU A 45 -2.41 -1.06 6.62
C GLU A 45 -1.75 -1.21 7.99
N ILE A 46 -2.49 -1.66 9.01
CA ILE A 46 -1.94 -1.89 10.33
C ILE A 46 -0.88 -3.01 10.31
N LEU A 47 -1.18 -4.11 9.61
CA LEU A 47 -0.26 -5.25 9.45
C LEU A 47 0.93 -4.92 8.54
N GLU A 48 0.73 -4.15 7.48
CA GLU A 48 1.79 -3.93 6.49
C GLU A 48 2.66 -2.72 6.83
N THR A 49 2.11 -1.72 7.51
CA THR A 49 2.76 -0.41 7.70
C THR A 49 2.90 -0.03 9.17
N ALA A 50 1.81 0.01 9.93
CA ALA A 50 1.79 0.65 11.25
C ALA A 50 2.71 -0.06 12.26
N GLN A 51 2.77 -1.39 12.23
CA GLN A 51 3.67 -2.17 13.09
C GLN A 51 5.17 -2.03 12.75
N LYS A 52 5.50 -1.44 11.59
CA LYS A 52 6.88 -1.21 11.11
C LYS A 52 7.40 0.20 11.42
N VAL A 53 6.54 1.13 11.86
CA VAL A 53 6.92 2.53 12.15
C VAL A 53 7.98 2.62 13.25
N CYS A 54 7.66 2.13 14.45
CA CYS A 54 8.60 2.12 15.58
C CYS A 54 8.19 1.08 16.64
N ARG A 55 9.00 0.94 17.70
CA ARG A 55 8.73 -0.01 18.79
C ARG A 55 7.45 0.34 19.58
N SER A 56 7.17 1.63 19.79
CA SER A 56 5.96 2.07 20.51
C SER A 56 4.70 1.69 19.75
N TRP A 57 4.66 1.94 18.45
CA TRP A 57 3.54 1.56 17.57
C TRP A 57 3.35 0.05 17.52
N ARG A 58 4.45 -0.70 17.37
CA ARG A 58 4.40 -2.17 17.39
C ARG A 58 3.85 -2.72 18.71
N ARG A 59 4.11 -2.08 19.84
CA ARG A 59 3.56 -2.51 21.14
C ARG A 59 2.05 -2.37 21.19
N VAL A 60 1.51 -1.25 20.70
CA VAL A 60 0.05 -1.03 20.65
C VAL A 60 -0.61 -1.98 19.64
N CYS A 61 0.02 -2.21 18.48
CA CYS A 61 -0.47 -3.18 17.49
C CYS A 61 -0.54 -4.62 18.02
N LYS A 62 0.21 -4.96 19.09
CA LYS A 62 0.17 -6.29 19.72
C LYS A 62 -0.93 -6.43 20.77
N ASP A 63 -1.61 -5.36 21.15
CA ASP A 63 -2.70 -5.44 22.12
C ASP A 63 -3.96 -6.05 21.48
N PRO A 64 -4.44 -7.22 21.96
CA PRO A 64 -5.65 -7.84 21.44
C PRO A 64 -6.90 -6.97 21.60
N SER A 65 -6.94 -6.08 22.60
CA SER A 65 -8.06 -5.17 22.83
C SER A 65 -8.20 -4.11 21.73
N MET A 66 -7.11 -3.85 21.00
CA MET A 66 -7.10 -2.93 19.87
C MET A 66 -7.79 -3.57 18.66
N TRP A 67 -7.46 -4.85 18.37
CA TRP A 67 -8.09 -5.63 17.29
C TRP A 67 -9.57 -5.89 17.48
N ARG A 68 -10.08 -5.91 18.72
CA ARG A 68 -11.52 -5.99 18.98
C ARG A 68 -12.31 -4.76 18.52
N LYS A 69 -11.64 -3.65 18.26
CA LYS A 69 -12.24 -2.38 17.83
C LYS A 69 -11.92 -2.04 16.37
N ILE A 70 -10.99 -2.76 15.76
CA ILE A 70 -10.66 -2.60 14.34
C ILE A 70 -11.71 -3.36 13.54
N ASP A 71 -12.29 -2.68 12.56
CA ASP A 71 -13.09 -3.36 11.55
C ASP A 71 -12.17 -4.20 10.65
N MET A 72 -12.46 -5.49 10.54
CA MET A 72 -11.68 -6.42 9.73
C MET A 72 -12.25 -6.59 8.33
N ASP A 73 -13.37 -5.94 8.02
CA ASP A 73 -13.88 -5.92 6.66
C ASP A 73 -12.81 -5.36 5.74
N ASN A 74 -12.43 -6.21 4.79
CA ASN A 74 -11.41 -5.91 3.81
C ASN A 74 -12.00 -4.91 2.82
N ASP A 75 -11.95 -3.63 3.17
CA ASP A 75 -12.23 -2.51 2.25
C ASP A 75 -11.17 -2.40 1.13
N GLY A 76 -10.16 -3.27 1.16
CA GLY A 76 -9.21 -3.45 0.07
C GLY A 76 -9.92 -4.01 -1.16
N ASP A 77 -10.30 -3.08 -2.04
CA ASP A 77 -10.54 -3.26 -3.48
C ASP A 77 -10.10 -4.64 -3.99
N LEU A 78 -11.04 -5.59 -3.97
CA LEU A 78 -10.89 -6.90 -4.61
C LEU A 78 -10.90 -6.76 -6.16
N GLY A 79 -10.90 -5.53 -6.69
CA GLY A 79 -10.99 -5.19 -8.11
C GLY A 79 -9.81 -5.59 -8.99
N SER A 80 -8.79 -6.26 -8.43
CA SER A 80 -7.72 -6.87 -9.22
C SER A 80 -7.63 -8.39 -9.03
N MET A 81 -8.74 -9.05 -8.71
CA MET A 81 -8.85 -10.51 -8.81
C MET A 81 -9.95 -10.90 -9.79
N GLY A 82 -9.91 -10.29 -10.98
CA GLY A 82 -10.85 -10.53 -12.07
C GLY A 82 -10.15 -10.55 -13.42
N ASP A 83 -9.28 -11.52 -13.63
CA ASP A 83 -9.11 -12.24 -14.92
C ASP A 83 -8.21 -13.47 -14.73
N TYR A 84 -8.65 -14.42 -13.91
CA TYR A 84 -8.01 -15.75 -13.76
C TYR A 84 -9.06 -16.86 -13.91
N SER A 85 -10.10 -16.61 -14.72
CA SER A 85 -11.12 -17.61 -15.04
C SER A 85 -10.96 -18.23 -16.43
N GLU A 86 -9.81 -18.08 -17.08
CA GLU A 86 -9.46 -18.84 -18.29
C GLU A 86 -8.45 -19.94 -17.93
N TYR A 87 -8.87 -20.83 -17.04
CA TYR A 87 -8.39 -22.20 -17.08
C TYR A 87 -9.52 -23.00 -17.72
N ASP A 88 -9.50 -23.08 -19.05
CA ASP A 88 -10.24 -24.11 -19.78
C ASP A 88 -9.78 -25.46 -19.23
N TYR A 89 -10.65 -26.09 -18.43
CA TYR A 89 -10.45 -27.43 -17.89
C TYR A 89 -10.87 -28.51 -18.91
N ASP A 90 -10.92 -28.14 -20.18
CA ASP A 90 -11.52 -28.89 -21.29
C ASP A 90 -10.50 -29.17 -22.40
N ASP A 91 -9.32 -29.72 -22.06
CA ASP A 91 -8.52 -30.50 -23.03
C ASP A 91 -7.65 -31.54 -22.32
N TYR A 92 -8.29 -32.38 -21.50
CA TYR A 92 -7.75 -33.72 -21.22
C TYR A 92 -8.43 -34.70 -22.17
N ASP A 93 -8.12 -34.59 -23.46
CA ASP A 93 -8.22 -35.72 -24.38
C ASP A 93 -7.23 -36.79 -23.88
N ASN A 94 -7.74 -37.65 -22.99
CA ASN A 94 -7.08 -38.84 -22.46
C ASN A 94 -6.94 -39.91 -23.56
N ASP A 95 -6.13 -39.65 -24.59
CA ASP A 95 -5.58 -40.70 -25.45
C ASP A 95 -4.15 -41.09 -25.01
N TYR A 96 -3.90 -41.10 -23.69
CA TYR A 96 -2.81 -41.91 -23.15
C TYR A 96 -3.31 -43.34 -22.92
N ASP A 97 -3.42 -44.09 -24.02
CA ASP A 97 -3.49 -45.55 -23.97
C ASP A 97 -2.05 -46.09 -23.82
N PRO A 98 -1.65 -46.63 -22.66
CA PRO A 98 -0.30 -47.15 -22.46
C PRO A 98 0.01 -48.36 -23.35
N PHE A 99 -0.99 -48.98 -23.99
CA PHE A 99 -0.86 -50.22 -24.76
C PHE A 99 -0.91 -50.04 -26.28
N LYS A 100 -1.20 -48.84 -26.81
CA LYS A 100 -1.28 -48.56 -28.26
C LYS A 100 0.07 -48.37 -28.97
N LYS A 101 1.09 -49.08 -28.52
CA LYS A 101 2.43 -49.13 -29.14
C LYS A 101 2.94 -50.56 -29.19
N SER A 102 2.18 -51.42 -29.87
CA SER A 102 2.70 -52.68 -30.40
C SER A 102 1.76 -53.26 -31.46
N LEU A 103 1.98 -52.87 -32.72
CA LEU A 103 2.10 -53.72 -33.93
C LEU A 103 2.15 -52.82 -35.18
#